data_AF-A0A2W7TR04-F1
#
_entry.id   AF-A0A2W7TR04-F1
#
_cell.length_a   1.000
_cell.length_b   1.000
_cell.length_c   1.000
_cell.angle_alpha   90.00
_cell.angle_beta   90.00
_cell.angle_gamma   90.00
#
_symmetry.space_group_name_H-M   'P 1'
#
loop_
_entity.id
_entity.type
_entity.pdbx_description
1 polymer ?
#
loop_
_entity_poly.entity_id
_entity_poly.type
_entity_poly.pdbx_seq_one_letter_code
_entity_poly.pdbx_strand_id
1 'polypeptide(L)' 'MKIHFSLKHFIIGSFLLFPALLILDGIYDYAMNEWNTTTLFSTENLIFKAIAAVIGGYFYARIIQFYKQNKP' A
#
# COMPACT_ATOMS: atom_id res chain seq x y z
N MET A 1 15.19 21.93 8.57
CA MET A 1 14.61 21.38 7.32
C MET A 1 13.10 21.18 7.54
N LYS A 2 12.24 22.01 6.94
CA LYS A 2 10.78 21.87 7.11
C LYS A 2 10.27 20.81 6.14
N ILE A 3 9.83 19.67 6.67
CA ILE A 3 9.24 18.59 5.88
C ILE A 3 7.78 18.97 5.63
N HIS A 4 7.44 19.42 4.42
CA HIS A 4 6.07 19.65 4.01
C HIS A 4 5.47 18.34 3.49
N PHE A 5 4.57 17.74 4.28
CA PHE A 5 3.88 16.53 3.88
C PHE A 5 3.01 16.75 2.64
N SER A 6 3.23 15.96 1.59
CA SER A 6 2.45 16.02 0.36
C SER A 6 1.29 15.04 0.42
N LEU A 7 0.10 15.57 0.70
CA LEU A 7 -1.16 14.81 0.69
C LEU A 7 -1.41 14.09 -0.65
N LYS A 8 -1.02 14.72 -1.77
CA LYS A 8 -1.14 14.13 -3.11
C LYS A 8 -0.40 12.79 -3.22
N HIS A 9 0.87 12.73 -2.80
CA HIS A 9 1.65 11.51 -2.91
C HIS A 9 1.17 10.45 -1.91
N PHE A 10 0.66 10.87 -0.76
CA PHE A 10 0.02 9.97 0.20
C PHE A 10 -1.19 9.26 -0.40
N ILE A 11 -2.15 10.01 -0.96
CA ILE A 11 -3.35 9.44 -1.58
C ILE A 11 -2.97 8.49 -2.72
N ILE A 12 -2.04 8.91 -3.60
CA ILE A 12 -1.57 8.06 -4.70
C ILE A 12 -0.93 6.78 -4.18
N GLY A 13 -0.05 6.88 -3.18
CA GLY A 13 0.62 5.72 -2.59
C GLY A 13 -0.38 4.75 -1.98
N SER A 14 -1.30 5.24 -1.15
CA SER A 14 -2.34 4.41 -0.53
C SER A 14 -3.25 3.75 -1.58
N PHE A 15 -3.68 4.51 -2.59
CA PHE A 15 -4.56 4.00 -3.65
C PHE A 15 -3.90 2.93 -4.51
N LEU A 16 -2.60 3.05 -4.80
CA LEU A 16 -1.85 2.05 -5.57
C LEU A 16 -1.49 0.82 -4.75
N LEU A 17 -1.20 0.99 -3.45
CA LEU A 17 -0.81 -0.12 -2.58
C LEU A 17 -1.96 -1.08 -2.30
N PHE A 18 -3.19 -0.59 -2.19
CA PHE A 18 -4.33 -1.46 -1.92
C PHE A 18 -4.54 -2.58 -2.97
N PRO A 19 -4.67 -2.30 -4.27
CA PRO A 19 -4.78 -3.34 -5.29
C PRO A 19 -3.51 -4.18 -5.40
N ALA A 20 -2.32 -3.60 -5.16
CA ALA A 20 -1.08 -4.36 -5.14
C ALA A 20 -1.07 -5.43 -4.03
N LEU A 21 -1.53 -5.08 -2.83
CA LEU A 21 -1.65 -6.02 -1.71
C LEU A 21 -2.68 -7.13 -2.00
N LEU A 22 -3.80 -6.81 -2.66
CA LEU A 22 -4.78 -7.81 -3.09
C LEU A 22 -4.20 -8.79 -4.12
N ILE A 23 -3.44 -8.29 -5.09
CA ILE A 23 -2.82 -9.13 -6.12
C ILE A 23 -1.74 -10.02 -5.48
N LEU A 24 -0.90 -9.49 -4.60
CA LEU A 24 0.15 -10.26 -3.92
C LEU A 24 -0.42 -11.37 -3.05
N ASP A 25 -1.51 -11.09 -2.32
CA ASP A 25 -2.20 -12.08 -1.50
C ASP A 25 -2.79 -13.19 -2.37
N GLY A 26 -3.47 -12.83 -3.48
CA GLY A 26 -3.98 -13.81 -4.44
C GLY A 26 -2.87 -14.67 -5.08
N ILE A 27 -1.73 -14.07 -5.42
CA ILE A 27 -0.57 -14.83 -5.94
C ILE A 27 -0.02 -15.78 -4.88
N TYR A 28 0.06 -15.34 -3.62
CA TYR A 28 0.52 -16.16 -2.51
C TYR A 28 -0.41 -17.36 -2.27
N ASP A 29 -1.73 -17.13 -2.17
CA ASP A 29 -2.73 -18.18 -1.99
C ASP A 29 -2.71 -19.19 -3.15
N TYR A 30 -2.57 -18.70 -4.38
CA TYR A 30 -2.44 -19.54 -5.56
C TYR A 30 -1.17 -20.41 -5.49
N ALA A 31 -0.02 -19.83 -5.13
CA ALA A 31 1.24 -20.56 -5.01
C ALA A 31 1.21 -21.64 -3.92
N MET A 32 0.41 -21.45 -2.87
CA MET A 32 0.26 -22.41 -1.77
C MET A 32 -0.84 -23.45 -2.01
N ASN A 33 -1.54 -23.42 -3.16
CA ASN A 33 -2.74 -24.22 -3.44
C ASN A 33 -3.88 -23.99 -2.42
N GLU A 34 -3.93 -22.83 -1.79
CA GLU A 34 -4.94 -22.42 -0.82
C GLU A 34 -5.95 -21.41 -1.42
N TRP A 35 -6.09 -21.42 -2.76
CA TRP A 35 -6.89 -20.45 -3.49
C TRP A 35 -8.34 -20.38 -2.99
N ASN A 36 -8.63 -19.32 -2.23
CA ASN A 36 -9.96 -19.06 -1.67
C ASN A 36 -10.33 -17.58 -1.80
N THR A 37 -11.16 -17.28 -2.80
CA THR A 37 -11.63 -15.92 -3.07
C THR A 37 -12.45 -15.33 -1.93
N THR A 38 -13.14 -16.18 -1.15
CA THR A 38 -13.93 -15.71 -0.01
C THR A 38 -13.04 -15.17 1.10
N THR A 39 -11.89 -15.81 1.34
CA THR A 39 -10.88 -15.33 2.29
C THR A 39 -10.16 -14.10 1.75
N LEU A 40 -9.78 -14.09 0.47
CA LEU A 40 -9.11 -12.97 -0.20
C LEU A 40 -9.92 -11.67 -0.11
N PHE A 41 -11.23 -11.76 -0.34
CA PHE A 41 -12.18 -10.64 -0.29
C PHE A 41 -12.96 -10.55 1.02
N SER A 42 -12.54 -11.25 2.07
CA SER A 42 -13.21 -11.15 3.37
C SER A 42 -13.04 -9.73 3.94
N THR A 43 -14.04 -9.24 4.67
CA THR A 43 -14.03 -7.89 5.24
C THR A 43 -12.80 -7.63 6.09
N GLU A 44 -12.39 -8.62 6.90
CA GLU A 44 -11.19 -8.52 7.74
C GLU A 44 -9.93 -8.33 6.89
N ASN A 45 -9.80 -9.11 5.82
CA ASN A 45 -8.66 -9.05 4.92
C ASN A 45 -8.61 -7.72 4.15
N LEU A 46 -9.77 -7.23 3.71
CA LEU A 46 -9.91 -5.92 3.05
C LEU A 46 -9.55 -4.78 3.99
N ILE A 47 -10.00 -4.81 5.25
CA ILE A 47 -9.67 -3.79 6.26
C ILE A 47 -8.17 -3.81 6.55
N PHE A 48 -7.58 -5.00 6.76
CA PHE A 48 -6.15 -5.12 7.01
C PHE A 48 -5.33 -4.54 5.87
N LYS A 49 -5.67 -4.88 4.62
CA LYS A 49 -5.01 -4.34 3.43
C LYS A 49 -5.24 -2.83 3.27
N ALA A 50 -6.41 -2.31 3.62
CA ALA A 50 -6.67 -0.87 3.61
C ALA A 50 -5.79 -0.11 4.62
N ILE A 51 -5.66 -0.62 5.84
CA ILE A 51 -4.77 -0.05 6.86
C ILE A 51 -3.32 -0.12 6.41
N ALA A 52 -2.87 -1.28 5.91
CA ALA A 52 -1.53 -1.47 5.40
C ALA A 52 -1.22 -0.51 4.23
N ALA A 53 -2.18 -0.31 3.32
CA ALA A 53 -2.07 0.63 2.21
C ALA A 53 -1.96 2.08 2.70
N VAL A 54 -2.74 2.48 3.70
CA VAL A 54 -2.66 3.81 4.32
C VAL A 54 -1.29 4.05 4.96
N ILE A 55 -0.79 3.08 5.73
CA ILE A 55 0.53 3.15 6.37
C ILE A 55 1.62 3.23 5.28
N GLY A 56 1.57 2.36 4.28
CA GLY A 56 2.52 2.37 3.17
C GLY A 56 2.48 3.66 2.35
N GLY A 57 1.29 4.23 2.11
CA GLY A 57 1.12 5.51 1.44
C GLY A 57 1.76 6.66 2.20
N TYR A 58 1.73 6.63 3.54
CA TYR A 58 2.45 7.59 4.39
C TYR A 58 3.97 7.51 4.18
N PHE A 59 4.53 6.29 4.20
CA PHE A 59 5.96 6.09 3.96
C PHE A 59 6.36 6.49 2.53
N TYR A 60 5.57 6.11 1.53
CA TYR A 60 5.79 6.51 0.14
C TYR A 60 5.85 8.03 -0.02
N ALA A 61 4.87 8.75 0.55
CA ALA A 61 4.86 10.21 0.53
C ALA A 61 6.12 10.80 1.17
N ARG A 62 6.60 10.19 2.27
CA ARG A 62 7.77 10.64 3.00
C ARG A 62 9.08 10.36 2.27
N ILE A 63 9.21 9.20 1.64
CA ILE A 63 10.37 8.82 0.81
C ILE A 63 10.49 9.75 -0.39
N ILE A 64 9.39 10.04 -1.10
CA ILE A 64 9.43 10.95 -2.25
C ILE A 64 9.84 12.36 -1.83
N GLN A 65 9.36 12.84 -0.69
CA GLN A 65 9.76 14.16 -0.18
C GLN A 65 11.25 14.19 0.13
N PHE A 66 11.78 13.17 0.80
CA PHE A 66 13.20 13.05 1.08
C PHE A 66 14.03 13.03 -0.21
N TYR A 67 13.62 12.25 -1.20
CA TYR A 67 14.32 12.16 -2.48
C TYR A 67 14.31 13.49 -3.26
N LYS A 68 13.20 14.24 -3.25
CA LYS A 68 13.12 15.57 -3.89
C LYS A 68 14.01 16.61 -3.21
N GLN A 69 14.21 16.50 -1.90
CA GLN A 69 15.04 17.45 -1.13
C GLN A 69 16.54 17.18 -1.25
N ASN A 70 16.93 15.94 -1.56
CA ASN A 70 18.34 15.52 -1.68
C ASN A 70 18.73 15.20 -3.13
N LYS A 71 17.92 15.64 -4.11
CA LYS A 71 18.27 15.56 -5.52
C LYS A 71 19.40 16.57 -5.78
N PRO A 72 20.51 16.18 -6.43
CA PRO A 72 21.57 17.10 -6.81
C PRO A 72 21.07 18.16 -7.80
#